data_AF-A0A496YWL8-F1
#
_entry.id   AF-A0A496YWL8-F1
#
_cell.length_a   1.000
_cell.length_b   1.000
_cell.length_c   1.000
_cell.angle_alpha   90.00
_cell.angle_beta   90.00
_cell.angle_gamma   90.00
#
_symmetry.space_group_name_H-M   'P 1'
#
loop_
_entity.id
_entity.type
_entity.pdbx_description
1 polymer ?
#
loop_
_entity_poly.entity_id
_entity_poly.type
_entity_poly.pdbx_seq_one_letter_code
_entity_poly.pdbx_strand_id
1 'polypeptide(L)'
;MASDFEAYKDEKDSVLTATLEIRKARKRAGFSVALNLLLAVGKGIAGVMSGSSALLGDAIHSGTDVIASSAALGGLWLAEREHPSFPYGLYKAETIATLVTSLAIVFAGYEIARRAILGHVMLPQISIALPVALISLAIALGFGLYQLREGRRLHSPALIADARDYLADGMSTGVVVVSLVFASFGLNLDRWAAGLVAVFVFWSGGRLLWRAVMDLMDEAIDRETERQIIELVNSHPRVERVERCLSRTAGGRFIVDLDVALRTHSHELADRITHALEADIRRNFPRVVMSRVRAHSHQPKTIRRFTPVKAPGGDIETHIAKAPWFLLETIDRSSKKVTSQEFLKNPYWQEEHKRGFLVGRWLLGLKPDQVVLGEEKEGTAVALLKEAGVETIPARSAAKREET
;
A
#
# COMPACT_ATOMS: atom_id res chain seq x y z
N MET A 1 28.47 -8.24 -25.53
CA MET A 1 28.13 -7.24 -26.57
C MET A 1 26.77 -7.48 -27.21
N ALA A 2 26.46 -8.67 -27.78
CA ALA A 2 25.10 -8.98 -28.25
C ALA A 2 24.09 -9.18 -27.11
N SER A 3 24.48 -9.86 -26.02
CA SER A 3 23.64 -10.07 -24.83
C SER A 3 23.29 -8.78 -24.09
N ASP A 4 24.22 -7.83 -24.04
CA ASP A 4 24.03 -6.54 -23.38
C ASP A 4 23.07 -5.63 -24.16
N PHE A 5 23.03 -5.82 -25.49
CA PHE A 5 22.13 -5.09 -26.39
C PHE A 5 20.70 -5.63 -26.33
N GLU A 6 20.52 -6.95 -26.20
CA GLU A 6 19.21 -7.58 -25.96
C GLU A 6 18.65 -7.22 -24.57
N ALA A 7 19.48 -7.27 -23.53
CA ALA A 7 19.07 -6.86 -22.18
C ALA A 7 18.64 -5.38 -22.11
N TYR A 8 19.37 -4.50 -22.80
CA TYR A 8 19.03 -3.07 -22.91
C TYR A 8 17.71 -2.83 -23.67
N LYS A 9 17.43 -3.64 -24.69
CA LYS A 9 16.21 -3.55 -25.49
C LYS A 9 14.99 -4.04 -24.71
N ASP A 10 15.11 -5.15 -24.00
CA ASP A 10 14.06 -5.69 -23.11
C ASP A 10 13.74 -4.72 -21.97
N GLU A 11 14.76 -4.10 -21.37
CA GLU A 11 14.55 -3.08 -20.33
C GLU A 11 13.76 -1.89 -20.87
N LYS A 12 14.13 -1.39 -22.06
CA LYS A 12 13.47 -0.24 -22.69
C LYS A 12 12.04 -0.57 -23.15
N ASP A 13 11.80 -1.76 -23.67
CA ASP A 13 10.47 -2.22 -24.08
C ASP A 13 9.57 -2.46 -22.86
N SER A 14 10.12 -2.95 -21.73
CA SER A 14 9.38 -3.08 -20.46
C SER A 14 8.98 -1.70 -19.89
N VAL A 15 9.90 -0.74 -19.91
CA VAL A 15 9.66 0.64 -19.44
C VAL A 15 8.65 1.33 -20.35
N LEU A 16 8.76 1.19 -21.67
CA LEU A 16 7.82 1.77 -22.63
C LEU A 16 6.41 1.18 -22.45
N THR A 17 6.32 -0.14 -22.25
CA THR A 17 5.04 -0.83 -22.00
C THR A 17 4.41 -0.37 -20.69
N ALA A 18 5.19 -0.29 -19.60
CA ALA A 18 4.72 0.23 -18.32
C ALA A 18 4.24 1.70 -18.42
N THR A 19 4.97 2.53 -19.17
CA THR A 19 4.61 3.95 -19.38
C THR A 19 3.33 4.10 -20.22
N LEU A 20 3.13 3.24 -21.23
CA LEU A 20 1.92 3.19 -22.03
C LEU A 20 0.71 2.72 -21.22
N GLU A 21 0.87 1.72 -20.35
CA GLU A 21 -0.19 1.24 -19.47
C GLU A 21 -0.61 2.29 -18.43
N ILE A 22 0.34 3.03 -17.83
CA ILE A 22 0.04 4.15 -16.92
C ILE A 22 -0.71 5.27 -17.65
N ARG A 23 -0.31 5.63 -18.87
CA ARG A 23 -1.00 6.65 -19.68
C ARG A 23 -2.41 6.22 -20.07
N LYS A 24 -2.61 4.94 -20.44
CA LYS A 24 -3.95 4.38 -20.71
C LYS A 24 -4.81 4.37 -19.45
N ALA A 25 -4.27 3.98 -18.30
CA ALA A 25 -4.97 3.98 -17.02
C ALA A 25 -5.43 5.40 -16.62
N ARG A 26 -4.56 6.41 -16.77
CA ARG A 26 -4.90 7.82 -16.48
C ARG A 26 -5.96 8.37 -17.44
N LYS A 27 -5.90 8.03 -18.73
CA LYS A 27 -6.94 8.40 -19.71
C LYS A 27 -8.29 7.75 -19.39
N ARG A 28 -8.29 6.48 -18.97
CA ARG A 28 -9.51 5.75 -18.56
C ARG A 28 -10.11 6.35 -17.29
N ALA A 29 -9.28 6.64 -16.28
CA ALA A 29 -9.73 7.31 -15.06
C ALA A 29 -10.32 8.69 -15.35
N GLY A 30 -9.67 9.49 -16.22
CA GLY A 30 -10.21 10.79 -16.64
C GLY A 30 -11.54 10.67 -17.40
N PHE A 31 -11.68 9.67 -18.28
CA PHE A 31 -12.94 9.40 -18.96
C PHE A 31 -14.05 8.96 -18.00
N SER A 32 -13.74 8.09 -17.03
CA SER A 32 -14.65 7.65 -15.97
C SER A 32 -15.20 8.85 -15.16
N VAL A 33 -14.31 9.72 -14.68
CA VAL A 33 -14.71 10.94 -13.95
C VAL A 33 -15.56 11.87 -14.82
N ALA A 34 -15.17 12.09 -16.08
CA ALA A 34 -15.94 12.93 -17.00
C ALA A 34 -17.34 12.36 -17.29
N LEU A 35 -17.44 11.04 -17.45
CA LEU A 35 -18.72 10.35 -17.66
C LEU A 35 -19.62 10.48 -16.43
N ASN A 36 -19.09 10.25 -15.22
CA ASN A 36 -19.86 10.41 -13.99
C ASN A 36 -20.33 11.86 -13.79
N LEU A 37 -19.48 12.84 -14.11
CA LEU A 37 -19.87 14.25 -14.06
C LEU A 37 -21.01 14.54 -15.03
N LEU A 38 -20.93 14.04 -16.27
CA LEU A 38 -21.99 14.24 -17.27
C LEU A 38 -23.30 13.58 -16.84
N LEU A 39 -23.24 12.37 -16.28
CA LEU A 39 -24.41 11.67 -15.76
C LEU A 39 -25.03 12.42 -14.57
N ALA A 40 -24.21 12.85 -13.61
CA ALA A 40 -24.68 13.59 -12.44
C ALA A 40 -25.35 14.92 -12.84
N VAL A 41 -24.75 15.69 -13.75
CA VAL A 41 -25.31 16.95 -14.25
C VAL A 41 -26.60 16.70 -15.03
N GLY A 42 -26.62 15.70 -15.92
CA GLY A 42 -27.80 15.34 -16.71
C GLY A 42 -28.98 14.93 -15.83
N LYS A 43 -28.75 14.03 -14.86
CA LYS A 43 -29.76 13.63 -13.86
C LYS A 43 -30.23 14.82 -13.03
N GLY A 44 -29.32 15.71 -12.62
CA GLY A 44 -29.63 16.89 -11.80
C GLY A 44 -30.54 17.89 -12.53
N ILE A 45 -30.20 18.24 -13.77
CA ILE A 45 -31.03 19.12 -14.60
C ILE A 45 -32.40 18.49 -14.83
N ALA A 46 -32.44 17.22 -15.22
CA ALA A 46 -33.69 16.51 -15.45
C ALA A 46 -34.54 16.37 -14.19
N GLY A 47 -33.92 16.14 -13.02
CA GLY A 47 -34.59 16.06 -11.72
C GLY A 47 -35.25 17.39 -11.34
N VAL A 48 -34.56 18.51 -11.53
CA VAL A 48 -35.12 19.85 -11.29
C VAL A 48 -36.24 20.18 -12.27
N MET A 49 -36.02 19.97 -13.58
CA MET A 49 -37.02 20.28 -14.61
C MET A 49 -38.28 19.43 -14.49
N SER A 50 -38.12 18.14 -14.15
CA SER A 50 -39.24 17.22 -14.01
C SER A 50 -39.93 17.30 -12.65
N GLY A 51 -39.29 17.89 -11.64
CA GLY A 51 -39.76 17.86 -10.26
C GLY A 51 -39.58 16.51 -9.55
N SER A 52 -38.85 15.55 -10.14
CA SER A 52 -38.56 14.24 -9.51
C SER A 52 -37.54 14.39 -8.38
N SER A 53 -37.97 14.10 -7.17
CA SER A 53 -37.09 14.09 -5.99
C SER A 53 -36.18 12.87 -6.00
N ALA A 54 -36.66 11.74 -6.52
CA ALA A 54 -35.85 10.52 -6.65
C ALA A 54 -34.69 10.69 -7.64
N LEU A 55 -34.95 11.29 -8.81
CA LEU A 55 -33.93 11.55 -9.82
C LEU A 55 -32.92 12.61 -9.36
N LEU A 56 -33.38 13.64 -8.63
CA LEU A 56 -32.49 14.61 -8.01
C LEU A 56 -31.60 13.97 -6.93
N GLY A 57 -32.15 13.06 -6.14
CA GLY A 57 -31.38 12.33 -5.14
C GLY A 57 -30.30 11.44 -5.76
N ASP A 58 -30.64 10.76 -6.85
CA ASP A 58 -29.70 9.94 -7.61
C ASP A 58 -28.62 10.80 -8.28
N ALA A 59 -28.95 12.01 -8.75
CA ALA A 59 -27.97 12.98 -9.23
C ALA A 59 -26.97 13.42 -8.14
N ILE A 60 -27.45 13.63 -6.92
CA ILE A 60 -26.61 13.98 -5.75
C ILE A 60 -25.70 12.81 -5.39
N HIS A 61 -26.21 11.58 -5.46
CA HIS A 61 -25.39 10.38 -5.26
C HIS A 61 -24.27 10.28 -6.30
N SER A 62 -24.59 10.32 -7.60
CA SER A 62 -23.55 10.30 -8.64
C SER A 62 -22.60 11.50 -8.53
N GLY A 63 -23.10 12.68 -8.14
CA GLY A 63 -22.29 13.88 -7.91
C GLY A 63 -21.33 13.74 -6.74
N THR A 64 -21.71 13.04 -5.68
CA THR A 64 -20.85 12.69 -4.53
C THR A 64 -19.60 11.96 -5.00
N ASP A 65 -19.76 10.96 -5.86
CA ASP A 65 -18.66 10.14 -6.35
C ASP A 65 -17.70 10.96 -7.23
N VAL A 66 -18.24 11.89 -8.02
CA VAL A 66 -17.44 12.84 -8.81
C VAL A 66 -16.63 13.76 -7.91
N ILE A 67 -17.24 14.32 -6.87
CA ILE A 67 -16.53 15.21 -5.95
C ILE A 67 -15.48 14.43 -5.17
N ALA A 68 -15.79 13.22 -4.69
CA ALA A 68 -14.82 12.37 -4.01
C ALA A 68 -13.62 12.04 -4.91
N SER A 69 -13.88 11.67 -6.16
CA SER A 69 -12.83 11.40 -7.16
C SER A 69 -12.01 12.65 -7.50
N SER A 70 -12.68 13.81 -7.61
CA SER A 70 -12.02 15.10 -7.89
C SER A 70 -11.21 15.60 -6.70
N ALA A 71 -11.70 15.41 -5.47
CA ALA A 71 -10.99 15.73 -4.24
C ALA A 71 -9.74 14.87 -4.08
N ALA A 72 -9.81 13.58 -4.40
CA ALA A 72 -8.64 12.70 -4.43
C ALA A 72 -7.60 13.16 -5.48
N LEU A 73 -8.04 13.53 -6.69
CA LEU A 73 -7.14 14.04 -7.74
C LEU A 73 -6.52 15.40 -7.39
N GLY A 74 -7.32 16.33 -6.85
CA GLY A 74 -6.85 17.65 -6.41
C GLY A 74 -5.95 17.55 -5.18
N GLY A 75 -6.28 16.66 -4.26
CA GLY A 75 -5.49 16.31 -3.08
C GLY A 75 -4.10 15.83 -3.46
N LEU A 76 -4.00 14.92 -4.43
CA LEU A 76 -2.71 14.46 -4.96
C LEU A 76 -1.85 15.60 -5.52
N TRP A 77 -2.45 16.50 -6.31
CA TRP A 77 -1.72 17.63 -6.90
C TRP A 77 -1.23 18.63 -5.84
N LEU A 78 -2.01 18.83 -4.78
CA LEU A 78 -1.66 19.76 -3.71
C LEU A 78 -0.67 19.15 -2.71
N ALA A 79 -0.77 17.84 -2.46
CA ALA A 79 0.08 17.08 -1.56
C ALA A 79 1.57 17.10 -1.96
N GLU A 80 1.86 17.23 -3.26
CA GLU A 80 3.23 17.30 -3.80
C GLU A 80 3.88 18.67 -3.61
N ARG A 81 3.17 19.67 -3.09
CA ARG A 81 3.73 21.01 -2.85
C ARG A 81 4.38 21.11 -1.47
N GLU A 82 5.67 21.40 -1.48
CA GLU A 82 6.42 21.78 -0.29
C GLU A 82 6.11 23.23 0.09
N HIS A 83 5.75 23.47 1.36
CA HIS A 83 5.51 24.81 1.88
C HIS A 83 6.18 24.94 3.26
N PRO A 84 6.93 26.03 3.55
CA PRO A 84 7.69 26.16 4.80
C PRO A 84 6.84 26.02 6.08
N SER A 85 5.61 26.53 6.06
CA SER A 85 4.67 26.41 7.20
C SER A 85 4.11 24.99 7.40
N PHE A 86 4.29 24.10 6.42
CA PHE A 86 3.79 22.73 6.42
C PHE A 86 4.97 21.76 6.18
N PRO A 87 5.83 21.50 7.18
CA PRO A 87 7.05 20.71 7.02
C PRO A 87 6.78 19.23 6.70
N TYR A 88 5.57 18.74 6.99
CA TYR A 88 5.11 17.42 6.60
C TYR A 88 4.43 17.42 5.22
N GLY A 89 4.38 18.54 4.49
CA GLY A 89 3.62 18.69 3.27
C GLY A 89 2.13 18.92 3.50
N LEU A 90 1.39 19.10 2.41
CA LEU A 90 -0.05 19.38 2.40
C LEU A 90 -0.91 18.11 2.27
N TYR A 91 -0.41 16.96 2.72
CA TYR A 91 -1.12 15.68 2.57
C TYR A 91 -2.54 15.71 3.16
N LYS A 92 -2.75 16.35 4.32
CA LYS A 92 -4.07 16.46 4.94
C LYS A 92 -5.04 17.41 4.22
N ALA A 93 -4.60 18.16 3.21
CA ALA A 93 -5.51 19.02 2.44
C ALA A 93 -6.57 18.19 1.69
N GLU A 94 -6.22 16.98 1.23
CA GLU A 94 -7.16 16.01 0.66
C GLU A 94 -8.24 15.60 1.67
N THR A 95 -7.82 15.33 2.91
CA THR A 95 -8.70 14.97 4.02
C THR A 95 -9.68 16.10 4.33
N ILE A 96 -9.20 17.35 4.34
CA ILE A 96 -10.03 18.54 4.58
C ILE A 96 -11.04 18.72 3.45
N ALA A 97 -10.62 18.58 2.19
CA ALA A 97 -11.53 18.65 1.04
C ALA A 97 -12.61 17.56 1.15
N THR A 98 -12.21 16.33 1.47
CA THR A 98 -13.11 15.19 1.68
C THR A 98 -14.10 15.45 2.82
N LEU A 99 -13.64 16.06 3.91
CA LEU A 99 -14.47 16.44 5.04
C LEU A 99 -15.56 17.44 4.62
N VAL A 100 -15.19 18.53 3.96
CA VAL A 100 -16.13 19.56 3.48
C VAL A 100 -17.13 18.96 2.49
N THR A 101 -16.66 18.16 1.54
CA THR A 101 -17.49 17.44 0.58
C THR A 101 -18.49 16.53 1.28
N SER A 102 -18.03 15.72 2.24
CA SER A 102 -18.91 14.80 2.97
C SER A 102 -20.03 15.51 3.74
N LEU A 103 -19.74 16.67 4.32
CA LEU A 103 -20.76 17.51 4.98
C LEU A 103 -21.78 18.05 3.97
N ALA A 104 -21.34 18.51 2.80
CA ALA A 104 -22.24 18.96 1.73
C ALA A 104 -23.16 17.83 1.25
N ILE A 105 -22.65 16.61 1.17
CA ILE A 105 -23.42 15.42 0.76
C ILE A 105 -24.46 15.05 1.81
N VAL A 106 -24.08 15.04 3.09
CA VAL A 106 -25.03 14.79 4.20
C VAL A 106 -26.13 15.86 4.21
N PHE A 107 -25.78 17.12 3.97
CA PHE A 107 -26.76 18.21 3.84
C PHE A 107 -27.67 18.01 2.62
N ALA A 108 -27.14 17.58 1.49
CA ALA A 108 -27.93 17.26 0.30
C ALA A 108 -28.87 16.07 0.55
N GLY A 109 -28.41 15.03 1.25
CA GLY A 109 -29.21 13.91 1.76
C GLY A 109 -30.37 14.38 2.64
N TYR A 110 -30.11 15.33 3.54
CA TYR A 110 -31.14 15.97 4.36
C TYR A 110 -32.19 16.70 3.51
N GLU A 111 -31.78 17.48 2.51
CA GLU A 111 -32.73 18.17 1.62
C GLU A 111 -33.59 17.19 0.80
N ILE A 112 -33.02 16.08 0.32
CA ILE A 112 -33.80 15.02 -0.37
C ILE A 112 -34.80 14.39 0.60
N ALA A 113 -34.35 13.99 1.79
CA ALA A 113 -35.22 13.38 2.80
C ALA A 113 -36.34 14.33 3.23
N ARG A 114 -36.02 15.61 3.44
CA ARG A 114 -36.97 16.67 3.78
C ARG A 114 -38.02 16.82 2.68
N ARG A 115 -37.63 16.83 1.40
CA ARG A 115 -38.57 16.87 0.27
C ARG A 115 -39.41 15.60 0.16
N ALA A 116 -38.84 14.43 0.44
CA ALA A 116 -39.56 13.16 0.42
C ALA A 116 -40.65 13.09 1.51
N ILE A 117 -40.38 13.65 2.70
CA ILE A 117 -41.28 13.58 3.87
C ILE A 117 -42.28 14.74 3.91
N LEU A 118 -41.80 15.97 3.69
CA LEU A 118 -42.57 17.21 3.88
C LEU A 118 -42.98 17.86 2.55
N GLY A 119 -42.43 17.42 1.42
CA GLY A 119 -42.72 17.97 0.10
C GLY A 119 -44.13 17.64 -0.35
N HIS A 120 -44.67 18.50 -1.22
CA HIS A 120 -45.96 18.25 -1.84
C HIS A 120 -45.84 17.10 -2.85
N VAL A 121 -46.85 16.24 -2.87
CA VAL A 121 -46.91 15.09 -3.79
C VAL A 121 -47.23 15.62 -5.20
N MET A 122 -46.19 16.03 -5.91
CA MET A 122 -46.27 16.40 -7.33
C MET A 122 -45.88 15.19 -8.18
N LEU A 123 -46.64 14.94 -9.24
CA LEU A 123 -46.26 13.93 -10.22
C LEU A 123 -45.08 14.46 -11.04
N PRO A 124 -43.95 13.74 -11.10
CA PRO A 124 -42.83 14.18 -11.91
C PRO A 124 -43.20 14.18 -13.40
N GLN A 125 -42.66 15.13 -14.17
CA GLN A 125 -42.85 15.15 -15.62
C GLN A 125 -42.08 13.99 -16.27
N ILE A 126 -42.80 12.90 -16.51
CA ILE A 126 -42.25 11.62 -17.00
C ILE A 126 -41.55 11.78 -18.35
N SER A 127 -42.04 12.66 -19.22
CA SER A 127 -41.46 12.94 -20.54
C SER A 127 -40.00 13.43 -20.48
N ILE A 128 -39.58 14.02 -19.36
CA ILE A 128 -38.22 14.49 -19.13
C ILE A 128 -37.44 13.49 -18.25
N ALA A 129 -38.04 13.07 -17.12
CA ALA A 129 -37.34 12.27 -16.12
C ALA A 129 -36.99 10.86 -16.62
N LEU A 130 -37.94 10.17 -17.26
CA LEU A 130 -37.80 8.74 -17.59
C LEU A 130 -36.76 8.48 -18.69
N PRO A 131 -36.71 9.23 -19.81
CA PRO A 131 -35.67 9.04 -20.82
C PRO A 131 -34.27 9.27 -20.26
N VAL A 132 -34.07 10.29 -19.43
CA VAL A 132 -32.77 10.59 -18.82
C VAL A 132 -32.36 9.49 -17.86
N ALA A 133 -33.27 9.05 -16.98
CA ALA A 133 -32.99 7.95 -16.05
C ALA A 133 -32.66 6.63 -16.78
N LEU A 134 -33.37 6.30 -17.86
CA LEU A 134 -33.10 5.12 -18.68
C LEU A 134 -31.74 5.19 -19.39
N ILE A 135 -31.40 6.34 -19.97
CA ILE A 135 -30.10 6.56 -20.62
C ILE A 135 -28.99 6.44 -19.57
N SER A 136 -29.14 7.08 -18.42
CA SER A 136 -28.16 6.99 -17.33
C SER A 136 -27.99 5.56 -16.83
N LEU A 137 -29.09 4.82 -16.64
CA LEU A 137 -29.07 3.42 -16.24
C LEU A 137 -28.33 2.55 -17.26
N ALA A 138 -28.64 2.73 -18.55
CA ALA A 138 -28.00 1.97 -19.63
C ALA A 138 -26.50 2.24 -19.71
N ILE A 139 -26.09 3.51 -19.54
CA ILE A 139 -24.68 3.90 -19.52
C ILE A 139 -23.98 3.30 -18.30
N ALA A 140 -24.53 3.46 -17.09
CA ALA A 140 -23.92 2.99 -15.85
C ALA A 140 -23.75 1.46 -15.85
N LEU A 141 -24.80 0.71 -16.20
CA LEU A 141 -24.72 -0.76 -16.29
C LEU A 141 -23.82 -1.22 -17.44
N GLY A 142 -23.96 -0.62 -18.62
CA GLY A 142 -23.17 -1.00 -19.79
C GLY A 142 -21.68 -0.77 -19.58
N PHE A 143 -21.32 0.42 -19.08
CA PHE A 143 -19.93 0.76 -18.78
C PHE A 143 -19.39 -0.03 -17.58
N GLY A 144 -20.18 -0.21 -16.51
CA GLY A 144 -19.80 -1.03 -15.36
C GLY A 144 -19.53 -2.49 -15.72
N LEU A 145 -20.39 -3.12 -16.53
CA LEU A 145 -20.17 -4.48 -17.02
C LEU A 145 -18.95 -4.59 -17.93
N TYR A 146 -18.73 -3.60 -18.81
CA TYR A 146 -17.54 -3.53 -19.64
C TYR A 146 -16.26 -3.43 -18.81
N GLN A 147 -16.22 -2.51 -17.84
CA GLN A 147 -15.10 -2.35 -16.92
C GLN A 147 -14.86 -3.59 -16.07
N LEU A 148 -15.92 -4.26 -15.62
CA LEU A 148 -15.80 -5.50 -14.84
C LEU A 148 -15.17 -6.62 -15.68
N ARG A 149 -15.56 -6.74 -16.96
CA ARG A 149 -15.01 -7.72 -17.89
C ARG A 149 -13.53 -7.46 -18.16
N GLU A 150 -13.17 -6.21 -18.47
CA GLU A 150 -11.77 -5.82 -18.70
C GLU A 150 -10.94 -5.89 -17.42
N GLY A 151 -11.49 -5.56 -16.26
CA GLY A 151 -10.81 -5.64 -14.97
C GLY A 151 -10.43 -7.07 -14.59
N ARG A 152 -11.32 -8.03 -14.88
CA ARG A 152 -11.02 -9.47 -14.75
C ARG A 152 -9.97 -9.93 -15.76
N ARG A 153 -10.10 -9.52 -17.02
CA ARG A 153 -9.15 -9.88 -18.09
C ARG A 153 -7.73 -9.38 -17.81
N LEU A 154 -7.62 -8.16 -17.30
CA LEU A 154 -6.35 -7.49 -17.00
C LEU A 154 -5.86 -7.77 -15.56
N HIS A 155 -6.58 -8.60 -14.79
CA HIS A 155 -6.29 -8.87 -13.38
C HIS A 155 -6.05 -7.59 -12.57
N SER A 156 -6.88 -6.57 -12.78
CA SER A 156 -6.74 -5.24 -12.17
C SER A 156 -7.79 -5.05 -11.07
N PRO A 157 -7.40 -5.12 -9.78
CA PRO A 157 -8.31 -4.89 -8.66
C PRO A 157 -8.92 -3.48 -8.67
N ALA A 158 -8.14 -2.48 -9.11
CA ALA A 158 -8.60 -1.10 -9.22
C ALA A 158 -9.74 -0.95 -10.24
N LEU A 159 -9.61 -1.60 -11.41
CA LEU A 159 -10.65 -1.54 -12.45
C LEU A 159 -11.91 -2.33 -12.04
N ILE A 160 -11.74 -3.42 -11.28
CA ILE A 160 -12.86 -4.18 -10.71
C ILE A 160 -13.59 -3.36 -9.64
N ALA A 161 -12.87 -2.57 -8.83
CA ALA A 161 -13.46 -1.69 -7.84
C ALA A 161 -14.28 -0.58 -8.52
N ASP A 162 -13.69 0.15 -9.48
CA ASP A 162 -14.38 1.21 -10.25
C ASP A 162 -15.63 0.66 -10.96
N ALA A 163 -15.53 -0.54 -11.54
CA ALA A 163 -16.67 -1.22 -12.16
C ALA A 163 -17.83 -1.50 -11.19
N ARG A 164 -17.52 -1.85 -9.93
CA ARG A 164 -18.55 -2.10 -8.91
C ARG A 164 -19.25 -0.82 -8.50
N ASP A 165 -18.54 0.29 -8.46
CA ASP A 165 -19.13 1.60 -8.15
C ASP A 165 -20.13 2.01 -9.24
N TYR A 166 -19.79 1.82 -10.52
CA TYR A 166 -20.74 2.01 -11.65
C TYR A 166 -21.98 1.11 -11.57
N LEU A 167 -21.80 -0.15 -11.19
CA LEU A 167 -22.92 -1.07 -11.03
C LEU A 167 -23.80 -0.65 -9.84
N ALA A 168 -23.22 -0.15 -8.75
CA ALA A 168 -23.97 0.36 -7.61
C ALA A 168 -24.78 1.61 -7.97
N ASP A 169 -24.18 2.57 -8.68
CA ASP A 169 -24.90 3.76 -9.20
C ASP A 169 -26.02 3.36 -10.17
N GLY A 170 -25.76 2.37 -11.04
CA GLY A 170 -26.77 1.78 -11.92
C GLY A 170 -27.94 1.16 -11.14
N MET A 171 -27.68 0.45 -10.05
CA MET A 171 -28.74 -0.11 -9.20
C MET A 171 -29.57 0.98 -8.51
N SER A 172 -28.92 2.06 -8.01
CA SER A 172 -29.60 3.25 -7.47
C SER A 172 -30.50 3.91 -8.53
N THR A 173 -29.95 4.13 -9.73
CA THR A 173 -30.69 4.66 -10.87
C THR A 173 -31.86 3.75 -11.26
N GLY A 174 -31.70 2.43 -11.14
CA GLY A 174 -32.73 1.43 -11.37
C GLY A 174 -33.94 1.61 -10.46
N VAL A 175 -33.74 1.93 -9.18
CA VAL A 175 -34.82 2.27 -8.24
C VAL A 175 -35.61 3.49 -8.74
N VAL A 176 -34.91 4.52 -9.23
CA VAL A 176 -35.54 5.72 -9.80
C VAL A 176 -36.32 5.37 -11.07
N VAL A 177 -35.76 4.58 -11.98
CA VAL A 177 -36.45 4.15 -13.21
C VAL A 177 -37.73 3.39 -12.87
N VAL A 178 -37.67 2.42 -11.96
CA VAL A 178 -38.86 1.68 -11.51
C VAL A 178 -39.92 2.64 -10.97
N SER A 179 -39.51 3.58 -10.11
CA SER A 179 -40.41 4.61 -9.57
C SER A 179 -41.07 5.46 -10.67
N LEU A 180 -40.30 5.91 -11.66
CA LEU A 180 -40.80 6.72 -12.77
C LEU A 180 -41.73 5.93 -13.71
N VAL A 181 -41.46 4.63 -13.92
CA VAL A 181 -42.36 3.74 -14.67
C VAL A 181 -43.70 3.62 -13.95
N PHE A 182 -43.72 3.38 -12.65
CA PHE A 182 -44.97 3.36 -11.88
C PHE A 182 -45.70 4.72 -11.89
N ALA A 183 -44.95 5.82 -11.83
CA ALA A 183 -45.51 7.16 -11.95
C ALA A 183 -46.18 7.41 -13.32
N SER A 184 -45.71 6.75 -14.39
CA SER A 184 -46.37 6.81 -15.70
C SER A 184 -47.75 6.13 -15.74
N PHE A 185 -48.00 5.19 -14.82
CA PHE A 185 -49.32 4.57 -14.58
C PHE A 185 -50.16 5.35 -13.54
N GLY A 186 -49.71 6.53 -13.11
CA GLY A 186 -50.39 7.35 -12.11
C GLY A 186 -50.08 7.00 -10.65
N LEU A 187 -49.20 6.02 -10.39
CA LEU A 187 -48.78 5.64 -9.04
C LEU A 187 -47.55 6.44 -8.61
N ASN A 188 -47.75 7.46 -7.77
CA ASN A 188 -46.65 8.31 -7.30
C ASN A 188 -45.80 7.61 -6.23
N LEU A 189 -44.81 6.84 -6.68
CA LEU A 189 -43.79 6.22 -5.84
C LEU A 189 -42.53 7.08 -5.66
N ASP A 190 -42.47 8.25 -6.32
CA ASP A 190 -41.27 9.12 -6.35
C ASP A 190 -40.82 9.52 -4.95
N ARG A 191 -41.76 9.85 -4.06
CA ARG A 191 -41.45 10.17 -2.66
C ARG A 191 -40.78 9.02 -1.89
N TRP A 192 -41.20 7.78 -2.14
CA TRP A 192 -40.68 6.60 -1.46
C TRP A 192 -39.30 6.22 -2.02
N ALA A 193 -39.15 6.30 -3.34
CA ALA A 193 -37.88 6.14 -4.01
C ALA A 193 -36.88 7.22 -3.56
N ALA A 194 -37.30 8.48 -3.46
CA ALA A 194 -36.48 9.57 -2.94
C ALA A 194 -36.06 9.34 -1.49
N GLY A 195 -36.97 8.85 -0.64
CA GLY A 195 -36.64 8.47 0.74
C GLY A 195 -35.60 7.35 0.81
N LEU A 196 -35.75 6.32 -0.03
CA LEU A 196 -34.77 5.22 -0.13
C LEU A 196 -33.40 5.72 -0.62
N VAL A 197 -33.38 6.55 -1.66
CA VAL A 197 -32.14 7.18 -2.17
C VAL A 197 -31.50 8.06 -1.10
N ALA A 198 -32.28 8.82 -0.33
CA ALA A 198 -31.75 9.64 0.75
C ALA A 198 -31.02 8.80 1.82
N VAL A 199 -31.53 7.61 2.14
CA VAL A 199 -30.83 6.67 3.05
C VAL A 199 -29.47 6.25 2.48
N PHE A 200 -29.38 5.94 1.18
CA PHE A 200 -28.11 5.63 0.53
C PHE A 200 -27.14 6.82 0.54
N VAL A 201 -27.64 8.02 0.27
CA VAL A 201 -26.84 9.26 0.29
C VAL A 201 -26.31 9.53 1.71
N PHE A 202 -27.14 9.40 2.75
CA PHE A 202 -26.71 9.54 4.14
C PHE A 202 -25.67 8.51 4.54
N TRP A 203 -25.86 7.25 4.14
CA TRP A 203 -24.90 6.19 4.44
C TRP A 203 -23.55 6.45 3.75
N SER A 204 -23.56 6.83 2.46
CA SER A 204 -22.34 7.14 1.71
C SER A 204 -21.64 8.38 2.26
N GLY A 205 -22.36 9.50 2.43
CA GLY A 205 -21.84 10.74 2.97
C GLY A 205 -21.33 10.59 4.41
N GLY A 206 -22.06 9.87 5.26
CA GLY A 206 -21.66 9.58 6.64
C GLY A 206 -20.43 8.70 6.73
N ARG A 207 -20.29 7.70 5.86
CA ARG A 207 -19.08 6.86 5.77
C ARG A 207 -17.86 7.68 5.33
N LEU A 208 -18.05 8.58 4.36
CA LEU A 208 -16.98 9.47 3.90
C LEU A 208 -16.55 10.46 5.00
N LEU A 209 -17.53 11.03 5.70
CA LEU A 209 -17.33 11.90 6.85
C LEU A 209 -16.54 11.20 7.95
N TRP A 210 -16.96 9.98 8.32
CA TRP A 210 -16.26 9.18 9.34
C TRP A 210 -14.81 8.92 8.96
N ARG A 211 -14.54 8.51 7.72
CA ARG A 211 -13.17 8.29 7.21
C ARG A 211 -12.32 9.56 7.27
N ALA A 212 -12.87 10.70 6.86
CA ALA A 212 -12.14 11.96 6.91
C ALA A 212 -11.82 12.39 8.36
N VAL A 213 -12.75 12.17 9.29
CA VAL A 213 -12.52 12.43 10.73
C VAL A 213 -11.45 11.50 11.29
N MET A 214 -11.50 10.20 10.99
CA MET A 214 -10.48 9.24 11.43
C MET A 214 -9.08 9.61 10.90
N ASP A 215 -8.96 9.93 9.61
CA ASP A 215 -7.69 10.37 9.02
C ASP A 215 -7.19 11.70 9.63
N LEU A 216 -8.09 12.62 10.01
CA LEU A 216 -7.73 13.84 10.73
C LEU A 216 -7.21 13.54 12.15
N MET A 217 -7.70 12.48 12.78
CA MET A 217 -7.28 11.98 14.09
C MET A 217 -6.01 11.10 14.04
N ASP A 218 -5.31 11.03 12.91
CA ASP A 218 -4.13 10.18 12.70
C ASP A 218 -4.45 8.68 12.87
N GLU A 219 -5.50 8.20 12.18
CA GLU A 219 -5.82 6.77 12.08
C GLU A 219 -4.59 5.94 11.65
N ALA A 220 -4.38 4.80 12.31
CA ALA A 220 -3.31 3.87 11.96
C ALA A 220 -3.48 3.32 10.53
N ILE A 221 -2.38 2.92 9.91
CA ILE A 221 -2.45 2.27 8.59
C ILE A 221 -3.13 0.90 8.70
N ASP A 222 -3.50 0.32 7.56
CA ASP A 222 -4.13 -1.00 7.57
C ASP A 222 -3.18 -2.07 8.14
N ARG A 223 -3.74 -3.00 8.90
CA ARG A 223 -2.97 -4.01 9.65
C ARG A 223 -2.10 -4.89 8.76
N GLU A 224 -2.51 -5.12 7.51
CA GLU A 224 -1.76 -5.94 6.58
C GLU A 224 -0.50 -5.20 6.11
N THR A 225 -0.61 -3.95 5.68
CA THR A 225 0.55 -3.11 5.35
C THR A 225 1.47 -2.94 6.56
N GLU A 226 0.94 -2.67 7.76
CA GLU A 226 1.74 -2.54 8.97
C GLU A 226 2.54 -3.82 9.26
N ARG A 227 1.89 -4.99 9.15
CA ARG A 227 2.53 -6.28 9.33
C ARG A 227 3.66 -6.50 8.32
N GLN A 228 3.43 -6.18 7.05
CA GLN A 228 4.45 -6.32 5.99
C GLN A 228 5.66 -5.41 6.23
N ILE A 229 5.45 -4.18 6.73
CA ILE A 229 6.55 -3.28 7.12
C ILE A 229 7.34 -3.87 8.30
N ILE A 230 6.64 -4.37 9.32
CA ILE A 230 7.28 -5.00 10.49
C ILE A 230 8.09 -6.24 10.06
N GLU A 231 7.56 -7.05 9.15
CA GLU A 231 8.24 -8.23 8.63
C GLU A 231 9.50 -7.86 7.83
N LEU A 232 9.41 -6.85 6.96
CA LEU A 232 10.56 -6.31 6.23
C LEU A 232 11.67 -5.88 7.20
N VAL A 233 11.33 -5.12 8.24
CA VAL A 233 12.31 -4.65 9.23
C VAL A 233 12.89 -5.81 10.04
N ASN A 234 12.06 -6.75 10.49
CA ASN A 234 12.52 -7.93 11.23
C ASN A 234 13.39 -8.90 10.41
N SER A 235 13.27 -8.86 9.08
CA SER A 235 14.10 -9.64 8.16
C SER A 235 15.55 -9.17 8.12
N HIS A 236 15.84 -7.94 8.57
CA HIS A 236 17.20 -7.42 8.58
C HIS A 236 18.07 -8.21 9.60
N PRO A 237 19.28 -8.66 9.22
CA PRO A 237 20.08 -9.59 10.02
C PRO A 237 20.43 -9.08 11.41
N ARG A 238 20.65 -7.77 11.56
CA ARG A 238 21.00 -7.13 12.83
C ARG A 238 19.80 -6.69 13.68
N VAL A 239 18.59 -6.81 13.15
CA VAL A 239 17.36 -6.53 13.90
C VAL A 239 17.00 -7.74 14.75
N GLU A 240 16.89 -7.51 16.06
CA GLU A 240 16.40 -8.51 17.01
C GLU A 240 14.87 -8.58 16.94
N ARG A 241 14.23 -7.42 17.12
CA ARG A 241 12.78 -7.22 17.02
C ARG A 241 12.44 -5.75 16.76
N VAL A 242 11.27 -5.53 16.19
CA VAL A 242 10.56 -4.24 16.26
C VAL A 242 9.86 -4.15 17.62
N GLU A 243 10.18 -3.13 18.42
CA GLU A 243 9.58 -2.92 19.74
C GLU A 243 8.27 -2.17 19.66
N ARG A 244 8.19 -1.18 18.75
CA ARG A 244 7.01 -0.38 18.52
C ARG A 244 6.95 0.06 17.07
N CYS A 245 5.75 0.03 16.51
CA CYS A 245 5.42 0.62 15.22
C CYS A 245 4.27 1.61 15.46
N LEU A 246 4.52 2.90 15.28
CA LEU A 246 3.50 3.93 15.26
C LEU A 246 3.29 4.34 13.82
N SER A 247 2.08 4.17 13.33
CA SER A 247 1.71 4.46 11.96
C SER A 247 0.54 5.43 11.95
N ARG A 248 0.49 6.28 10.93
CA ARG A 248 -0.68 7.14 10.69
C ARG A 248 -0.89 7.40 9.20
N THR A 249 -2.15 7.62 8.85
CA THR A 249 -2.55 8.09 7.54
C THR A 249 -2.52 9.63 7.46
N ALA A 250 -2.21 10.14 6.28
CA ALA A 250 -2.33 11.54 5.94
C ALA A 250 -2.72 11.64 4.46
N GLY A 251 -4.01 11.87 4.17
CA GLY A 251 -4.50 12.05 2.79
C GLY A 251 -4.09 10.90 1.87
N GLY A 252 -4.35 9.66 2.30
CA GLY A 252 -4.01 8.46 1.53
C GLY A 252 -2.52 8.07 1.52
N ARG A 253 -1.63 8.87 2.13
CA ARG A 253 -0.21 8.54 2.38
C ARG A 253 0.02 8.05 3.80
N PHE A 254 1.17 7.42 4.02
CA PHE A 254 1.54 6.83 5.30
C PHE A 254 2.77 7.51 5.88
N ILE A 255 2.73 7.74 7.19
CA ILE A 255 3.87 8.15 7.99
C ILE A 255 4.09 7.06 9.04
N VAL A 256 5.32 6.58 9.14
CA VAL A 256 5.67 5.46 10.03
C VAL A 256 6.88 5.81 10.88
N ASP A 257 6.72 5.66 12.19
CA ASP A 257 7.77 5.75 13.21
C ASP A 257 7.96 4.36 13.83
N LEU A 258 9.18 3.82 13.74
CA LEU A 258 9.52 2.51 14.30
C LEU A 258 10.59 2.64 15.38
N ASP A 259 10.43 1.90 16.47
CA ASP A 259 11.47 1.65 17.46
C ASP A 259 11.98 0.21 17.27
N VAL A 260 13.28 0.07 17.06
CA VAL A 260 13.88 -1.21 16.64
C VAL A 260 15.04 -1.57 17.55
N ALA A 261 15.00 -2.77 18.11
CA ALA A 261 16.10 -3.33 18.88
C ALA A 261 17.17 -3.89 17.93
N LEU A 262 18.38 -3.32 17.99
CA LEU A 262 19.51 -3.74 17.16
C LEU A 262 20.58 -4.46 17.98
N ARG A 263 21.11 -5.55 17.42
CA ARG A 263 22.27 -6.27 17.96
C ARG A 263 23.57 -5.61 17.55
N THR A 264 23.83 -4.40 18.03
CA THR A 264 25.06 -3.65 17.75
C THR A 264 25.50 -2.84 18.96
N HIS A 265 26.81 -2.60 19.06
CA HIS A 265 27.41 -1.69 20.04
C HIS A 265 27.92 -0.40 19.39
N SER A 266 28.02 -0.36 18.06
CA SER A 266 28.46 0.81 17.32
C SER A 266 27.27 1.68 16.96
N HIS A 267 27.29 2.94 17.41
CA HIS A 267 26.31 3.95 17.02
C HIS A 267 26.35 4.24 15.52
N GLU A 268 27.54 4.25 14.92
CA GLU A 268 27.70 4.44 13.47
C GLU A 268 27.06 3.29 12.68
N LEU A 269 27.24 2.05 13.14
CA LEU A 269 26.58 0.91 12.50
C LEU A 269 25.06 0.94 12.69
N ALA A 270 24.58 1.34 13.87
CA ALA A 270 23.16 1.51 14.13
C ALA A 270 22.54 2.53 13.17
N ASP A 271 23.18 3.70 13.01
CA ASP A 271 22.75 4.77 12.12
C ASP A 271 22.74 4.35 10.63
N ARG A 272 23.75 3.59 10.19
CA ARG A 272 23.75 3.00 8.84
C ARG A 272 22.59 2.04 8.63
N ILE A 273 22.31 1.18 9.61
CA ILE A 273 21.19 0.22 9.54
C ILE A 273 19.85 0.94 9.51
N THR A 274 19.65 1.97 10.35
CA THR A 274 18.39 2.73 10.34
C THR A 274 18.16 3.45 9.02
N HIS A 275 19.18 4.09 8.44
CA HIS A 275 19.08 4.71 7.13
C HIS A 275 18.77 3.70 6.01
N ALA A 276 19.39 2.51 6.05
CA ALA A 276 19.10 1.44 5.09
C ALA A 276 17.65 0.94 5.21
N LEU A 277 17.18 0.68 6.43
CA LEU A 277 15.80 0.26 6.70
C LEU A 277 14.77 1.32 6.25
N GLU A 278 15.03 2.60 6.53
CA GLU A 278 14.17 3.69 6.08
C GLU A 278 14.05 3.76 4.55
N ALA A 279 15.17 3.57 3.84
CA ALA A 279 15.19 3.53 2.39
C ALA A 279 14.46 2.30 1.83
N ASP A 280 14.65 1.13 2.45
CA ASP A 280 13.97 -0.10 2.05
C ASP A 280 12.46 -0.02 2.25
N ILE A 281 11.99 0.59 3.35
CA ILE A 281 10.56 0.85 3.58
C ILE A 281 10.00 1.74 2.47
N ARG A 282 10.66 2.87 2.13
CA ARG A 282 10.18 3.77 1.06
C ARG A 282 10.14 3.11 -0.32
N ARG A 283 11.10 2.23 -0.62
CA ARG A 283 11.16 1.50 -1.90
C ARG A 283 10.05 0.44 -2.02
N ASN A 284 9.82 -0.33 -0.96
CA ASN A 284 8.83 -1.42 -0.99
C ASN A 284 7.39 -0.92 -0.78
N PHE A 285 7.21 0.23 -0.13
CA PHE A 285 5.90 0.81 0.16
C PHE A 285 5.82 2.25 -0.36
N PRO A 286 5.50 2.47 -1.65
CA PRO A 286 5.46 3.80 -2.27
C PRO A 286 4.47 4.80 -1.65
N ARG A 287 3.50 4.31 -0.86
CA ARG A 287 2.57 5.15 -0.10
C ARG A 287 3.17 5.72 1.17
N VAL A 288 4.29 5.17 1.66
CA VAL A 288 5.04 5.68 2.81
C VAL A 288 5.88 6.86 2.35
N VAL A 289 5.44 8.07 2.69
CA VAL A 289 6.14 9.31 2.34
C VAL A 289 7.20 9.68 3.36
N MET A 290 7.03 9.21 4.59
CA MET A 290 7.99 9.42 5.68
C MET A 290 8.09 8.15 6.52
N SER A 291 9.31 7.67 6.67
CA SER A 291 9.69 6.58 7.58
C SER A 291 10.79 7.10 8.48
N ARG A 292 10.65 6.87 9.79
CA ARG A 292 11.70 7.14 10.78
C ARG A 292 11.94 5.89 11.59
N VAL A 293 13.19 5.46 11.68
CA VAL A 293 13.59 4.28 12.44
C VAL A 293 14.52 4.70 13.57
N ARG A 294 14.10 4.47 14.81
CA ARG A 294 14.90 4.71 16.01
C ARG A 294 15.52 3.41 16.48
N ALA A 295 16.85 3.39 16.56
CA ALA A 295 17.59 2.25 17.05
C ALA A 295 17.75 2.27 18.57
N HIS A 296 17.33 1.18 19.22
CA HIS A 296 17.67 0.86 20.59
C HIS A 296 18.75 -0.23 20.59
N SER A 297 20.00 0.18 20.77
CA SER A 297 21.13 -0.75 20.83
C SER A 297 21.03 -1.62 22.07
N HIS A 298 20.75 -2.91 21.85
CA HIS A 298 20.84 -3.92 22.88
C HIS A 298 22.14 -4.68 22.70
N GLN A 299 22.89 -4.87 23.78
CA GLN A 299 24.02 -5.79 23.75
C GLN A 299 23.47 -7.20 23.96
N PRO A 300 23.47 -8.06 22.92
CA PRO A 300 23.02 -9.42 23.10
C PRO A 300 23.95 -10.12 24.09
N LYS A 301 23.36 -10.87 25.03
CA LYS A 301 24.10 -11.67 26.03
C LYS A 301 24.94 -12.75 25.36
N THR A 302 24.55 -13.19 24.17
CA THR A 302 25.20 -14.22 23.38
C THR A 302 25.61 -13.70 22.00
N ILE A 303 26.72 -14.20 21.47
CA ILE A 303 27.23 -13.92 20.13
C ILE A 303 27.09 -15.19 19.31
N ARG A 304 26.49 -15.07 18.11
CA ARG A 304 26.39 -16.18 17.15
C ARG A 304 27.51 -16.07 16.12
N ARG A 305 28.51 -16.94 16.24
CA ARG A 305 29.67 -17.00 15.35
C ARG A 305 29.52 -18.15 14.37
N PHE A 306 29.83 -17.88 13.10
CA PHE A 306 29.83 -18.87 12.03
C PHE A 306 31.25 -19.06 11.50
N THR A 307 31.73 -20.30 11.54
CA THR A 307 33.06 -20.67 11.05
C THR A 307 32.91 -21.63 9.87
N PRO A 308 33.36 -21.27 8.66
CA PRO A 308 33.32 -22.17 7.50
C PRO A 308 34.30 -23.35 7.71
N VAL A 309 33.83 -24.58 7.56
CA VAL A 309 34.65 -25.80 7.77
C VAL A 309 34.45 -26.82 6.64
N LYS A 310 35.47 -27.63 6.37
CA LYS A 310 35.43 -28.65 5.29
C LYS A 310 34.57 -29.87 5.65
N ALA A 311 34.46 -30.20 6.92
CA ALA A 311 33.64 -31.29 7.47
C ALA A 311 33.30 -30.97 8.93
N PRO A 312 32.31 -31.65 9.55
CA PRO A 312 32.09 -31.53 10.99
C PRO A 312 33.37 -31.86 11.77
N GLY A 313 33.90 -30.89 12.52
CA GLY A 313 35.18 -31.00 13.23
C GLY A 313 36.45 -30.93 12.37
N GLY A 314 36.34 -30.61 11.08
CA GLY A 314 37.47 -30.46 10.16
C GLY A 314 38.06 -29.06 10.11
N ASP A 315 39.11 -28.89 9.30
CA ASP A 315 39.80 -27.60 9.12
C ASP A 315 38.88 -26.49 8.59
N ILE A 316 39.23 -25.25 8.94
CA ILE A 316 38.59 -24.03 8.43
C ILE A 316 38.73 -23.98 6.91
N GLU A 317 37.62 -23.78 6.21
CA GLU A 317 37.61 -23.53 4.77
C GLU A 317 37.87 -22.04 4.50
N THR A 318 38.87 -21.75 3.66
CA THR A 318 39.27 -20.36 3.37
C THR A 318 38.22 -19.65 2.53
N HIS A 319 37.58 -20.36 1.61
CA HIS A 319 36.57 -19.78 0.75
C HIS A 319 35.16 -20.03 1.31
N ILE A 320 34.58 -19.04 2.01
CA ILE A 320 33.26 -19.14 2.64
C ILE A 320 32.17 -19.73 1.74
N ALA A 321 32.14 -19.35 0.45
CA ALA A 321 31.12 -19.86 -0.47
C ALA A 321 31.31 -21.34 -0.87
N LYS A 322 32.53 -21.89 -0.74
CA LYS A 322 32.84 -23.30 -1.04
C LYS A 322 32.69 -24.20 0.18
N ALA A 323 32.53 -23.62 1.37
CA ALA A 323 32.42 -24.37 2.62
C ALA A 323 31.19 -25.28 2.58
N PRO A 324 31.35 -26.62 2.64
CA PRO A 324 30.22 -27.54 2.70
C PRO A 324 29.50 -27.50 4.06
N TRP A 325 30.18 -27.03 5.11
CA TRP A 325 29.66 -26.95 6.47
C TRP A 325 30.02 -25.63 7.14
N PHE A 326 29.21 -25.21 8.09
CA PHE A 326 29.46 -24.09 9.00
C PHE A 326 29.31 -24.55 10.44
N LEU A 327 30.33 -24.31 11.25
CA LEU A 327 30.23 -24.42 12.70
C LEU A 327 29.55 -23.16 13.23
N LEU A 328 28.37 -23.32 13.82
CA LEU A 328 27.65 -22.29 14.56
C LEU A 328 27.98 -22.41 16.03
N GLU A 329 28.61 -21.38 16.59
CA GLU A 329 28.90 -21.26 18.01
C GLU A 329 28.02 -20.18 18.63
N THR A 330 27.34 -20.51 19.73
CA THR A 330 26.69 -19.52 20.59
C THR A 330 27.60 -19.25 21.78
N ILE A 331 28.16 -18.05 21.84
CA ILE A 331 29.19 -17.67 22.81
C ILE A 331 28.58 -16.69 23.80
N ASP A 332 28.62 -16.99 25.09
CA ASP A 332 28.23 -16.02 26.11
C ASP A 332 29.22 -14.86 26.12
N ARG A 333 28.71 -13.63 26.01
CA ARG A 333 29.53 -12.43 25.82
C ARG A 333 30.32 -12.06 27.08
N SER A 334 29.77 -12.36 28.26
CA SER A 334 30.37 -12.00 29.55
C SER A 334 31.50 -12.94 29.94
N SER A 335 31.26 -14.24 29.80
CA SER A 335 32.20 -15.31 30.15
C SER A 335 33.13 -15.69 29.00
N LYS A 336 32.80 -15.28 27.77
CA LYS A 336 33.44 -15.71 26.51
C LYS A 336 33.42 -17.22 26.28
N LYS A 337 32.64 -17.98 27.05
CA LYS A 337 32.51 -19.43 26.91
C LYS A 337 31.53 -19.78 25.81
N VAL A 338 31.82 -20.85 25.09
CA VAL A 338 30.89 -21.43 24.12
C VAL A 338 29.80 -22.19 24.87
N THR A 339 28.57 -21.74 24.73
CA THR A 339 27.38 -22.32 25.39
C THR A 339 26.78 -23.44 24.55
N SER A 340 26.86 -23.33 23.22
CA SER A 340 26.41 -24.37 22.30
C SER A 340 27.19 -24.35 20.99
N GLN A 341 27.32 -25.52 20.37
CA GLN A 341 27.92 -25.72 19.05
C GLN A 341 27.03 -26.61 18.20
N GLU A 342 26.86 -26.25 16.93
CA GLU A 342 26.10 -27.03 15.95
C GLU A 342 26.79 -26.94 14.58
N PHE A 343 26.74 -28.02 13.80
CA PHE A 343 27.22 -28.02 12.41
C PHE A 343 26.05 -27.88 11.44
N LEU A 344 26.07 -26.81 10.66
CA LEU A 344 25.07 -26.52 9.64
C LEU A 344 25.61 -26.89 8.27
N LYS A 345 24.91 -27.77 7.56
CA LYS A 345 25.26 -28.11 6.17
C LYS A 345 24.89 -26.92 5.28
N ASN A 346 25.84 -26.43 4.49
CA ASN A 346 25.58 -25.41 3.50
C ASN A 346 24.71 -26.01 2.38
N PRO A 347 23.50 -25.52 2.11
CA PRO A 347 22.66 -26.06 1.04
C PRO A 347 23.16 -25.67 -0.36
N TYR A 348 23.98 -24.63 -0.49
CA TYR A 348 24.38 -24.04 -1.77
C TYR A 348 25.84 -24.32 -2.17
N TRP A 349 26.58 -25.16 -1.44
CA TRP A 349 28.02 -25.34 -1.68
C TRP A 349 28.37 -25.92 -3.06
N GLN A 350 27.45 -26.70 -3.65
CA GLN A 350 27.58 -27.32 -4.97
C GLN A 350 27.07 -26.45 -6.12
N GLU A 351 26.45 -25.30 -5.83
CA GLU A 351 25.91 -24.42 -6.87
C GLU A 351 27.04 -23.83 -7.73
N GLU A 352 26.90 -23.92 -9.05
CA GLU A 352 27.90 -23.41 -9.99
C GLU A 352 27.78 -21.89 -10.18
N HIS A 353 26.56 -21.36 -10.16
CA HIS A 353 26.27 -19.95 -10.41
C HIS A 353 25.81 -19.22 -9.15
N LYS A 354 26.26 -17.97 -8.97
CA LYS A 354 25.85 -17.07 -7.88
C LYS A 354 26.00 -17.67 -6.47
N ARG A 355 26.82 -18.72 -6.29
CA ARG A 355 27.03 -19.41 -5.01
C ARG A 355 27.35 -18.46 -3.87
N GLY A 356 28.25 -17.50 -4.08
CA GLY A 356 28.58 -16.50 -3.05
C GLY A 356 27.37 -15.67 -2.60
N PHE A 357 26.51 -15.27 -3.54
CA PHE A 357 25.29 -14.54 -3.22
C PHE A 357 24.29 -15.41 -2.44
N LEU A 358 24.08 -16.66 -2.87
CA LEU A 358 23.17 -17.60 -2.21
C LEU A 358 23.62 -17.94 -0.78
N VAL A 359 24.91 -18.27 -0.61
CA VAL A 359 25.49 -18.55 0.71
C VAL A 359 25.41 -17.32 1.61
N GLY A 360 25.74 -16.13 1.09
CA GLY A 360 25.61 -14.88 1.84
C GLY A 360 24.18 -14.64 2.33
N ARG A 361 23.19 -14.72 1.43
CA ARG A 361 21.77 -14.57 1.79
C ARG A 361 21.29 -15.60 2.82
N TRP A 362 21.70 -16.85 2.66
CA TRP A 362 21.36 -17.91 3.59
C TRP A 362 21.91 -17.63 4.98
N LEU A 363 23.20 -17.31 5.08
CA LEU A 363 23.83 -16.93 6.34
C LEU A 363 23.13 -15.74 6.98
N LEU A 364 22.82 -14.68 6.20
CA LEU A 364 22.10 -13.51 6.73
C LEU A 364 20.72 -13.87 7.33
N GLY A 365 20.00 -14.81 6.72
CA GLY A 365 18.75 -15.34 7.27
C GLY A 365 18.92 -16.05 8.62
N LEU A 366 20.12 -16.56 8.90
CA LEU A 366 20.48 -17.14 10.20
C LEU A 366 20.93 -16.09 11.21
N LYS A 367 20.89 -14.79 10.90
CA LYS A 367 21.22 -13.67 11.82
C LYS A 367 22.60 -13.80 12.52
N PRO A 368 23.72 -13.96 11.78
CA PRO A 368 25.07 -14.03 12.34
C PRO A 368 25.45 -12.72 13.03
N ASP A 369 26.21 -12.82 14.13
CA ASP A 369 26.91 -11.68 14.71
C ASP A 369 28.34 -11.60 14.18
N GLN A 370 28.99 -12.77 14.06
CA GLN A 370 30.37 -12.92 13.66
C GLN A 370 30.53 -14.00 12.60
N VAL A 371 31.45 -13.79 11.67
CA VAL A 371 31.87 -14.79 10.68
C VAL A 371 33.39 -14.88 10.66
N VAL A 372 33.92 -16.10 10.75
CA VAL A 372 35.36 -16.35 10.65
C VAL A 372 35.77 -16.46 9.18
N LEU A 373 36.85 -15.77 8.79
CA LEU A 373 37.38 -15.78 7.43
C LEU A 373 38.82 -16.30 7.41
N GLY A 374 39.11 -17.22 6.48
CA GLY A 374 40.46 -17.71 6.22
C GLY A 374 41.08 -17.01 5.01
N GLU A 375 42.09 -16.16 5.25
CA GLU A 375 42.78 -15.26 4.30
C GLU A 375 41.86 -14.35 3.46
N GLU A 376 42.22 -13.07 3.35
CA GLU A 376 41.39 -11.99 2.79
C GLU A 376 41.06 -12.15 1.29
N LYS A 377 40.10 -13.01 0.95
CA LYS A 377 39.44 -12.99 -0.36
C LYS A 377 38.03 -12.43 -0.22
N GLU A 378 37.86 -11.21 -0.70
CA GLU A 378 36.56 -10.52 -0.78
C GLU A 378 35.67 -11.16 -1.85
N GLY A 379 34.96 -12.22 -1.49
CA GLY A 379 33.89 -12.79 -2.30
C GLY A 379 32.53 -12.12 -2.04
N THR A 380 31.57 -12.27 -2.96
CA THR A 380 30.21 -11.71 -2.85
C THR A 380 29.52 -12.01 -1.52
N ALA A 381 29.72 -13.21 -0.95
CA ALA A 381 29.18 -13.57 0.35
C ALA A 381 29.71 -12.67 1.48
N VAL A 382 31.03 -12.41 1.48
CA VAL A 382 31.69 -11.58 2.50
C VAL A 382 31.24 -10.13 2.37
N ALA A 383 31.11 -9.63 1.14
CA ALA A 383 30.59 -8.29 0.89
C ALA A 383 29.18 -8.10 1.46
N LEU A 384 28.26 -9.05 1.19
CA LEU A 384 26.89 -9.02 1.75
C LEU A 384 26.88 -9.06 3.28
N LEU A 385 27.74 -9.87 3.89
CA LEU A 385 27.86 -9.97 5.34
C LEU A 385 28.39 -8.67 5.96
N LYS A 386 29.45 -8.09 5.39
CA LYS A 386 30.01 -6.79 5.83
C LYS A 386 28.98 -5.66 5.68
N GLU A 387 28.28 -5.60 4.55
CA GLU A 387 27.24 -4.61 4.28
C GLU A 387 26.08 -4.70 5.27
N ALA A 388 25.67 -5.92 5.64
CA ALA A 388 24.67 -6.15 6.68
C ALA A 388 25.19 -5.91 8.12
N GLY A 389 26.46 -5.51 8.30
CA GLY A 389 27.05 -5.18 9.59
C GLY A 389 27.52 -6.38 10.41
N VAL A 390 27.75 -7.54 9.78
CA VAL A 390 28.30 -8.74 10.43
C VAL A 390 29.79 -8.57 10.66
N GLU A 391 30.27 -8.86 11.86
CA GLU A 391 31.68 -8.70 12.23
C GLU A 391 32.53 -9.84 11.65
N THR A 392 33.62 -9.51 10.95
CA THR A 392 34.52 -10.50 10.35
C THR A 392 35.72 -10.76 11.25
N ILE A 393 35.97 -12.01 11.62
CA ILE A 393 37.09 -12.42 12.46
C ILE A 393 38.13 -13.17 11.61
N PRO A 394 39.41 -12.79 11.66
CA PRO A 394 40.46 -13.55 10.98
C PRO A 394 40.69 -14.91 11.67
N ALA A 395 40.80 -15.99 10.89
CA ALA A 395 40.96 -17.37 11.39
C ALA A 395 42.15 -17.55 12.38
N ARG A 396 43.25 -16.80 12.19
CA ARG A 396 44.41 -16.83 13.11
C ARG A 396 44.09 -16.36 14.54
N SER A 397 43.06 -15.54 14.70
CA SER A 397 42.62 -15.02 16.01
C SER A 397 41.57 -15.94 16.67
N ALA A 398 40.89 -16.78 15.89
CA ALA A 398 39.93 -17.77 16.38
C ALA A 398 40.64 -18.98 17.02
N ALA A 399 41.66 -19.54 16.36
CA ALA A 399 42.43 -20.69 16.86
C ALA A 399 43.14 -20.40 18.19
N LYS A 400 43.61 -19.16 18.39
CA LYS A 400 44.34 -18.75 19.61
C LYS A 400 43.43 -18.60 20.84
N ARG A 401 42.10 -18.69 20.69
CA ARG A 401 41.12 -18.57 21.78
C ARG A 401 40.53 -19.91 22.22
N GLU A 402 40.78 -21.00 21.50
CA GLU A 402 40.38 -22.36 21.91
C GLU A 402 41.41 -22.99 22.88
N GLU A 403 42.62 -22.42 22.97
CA GLU A 403 43.73 -22.92 23.83
C GLU A 403 43.80 -22.25 25.22
N THR A 404 42.87 -21.35 25.56
CA THR A 404 42.75 -20.69 26.89
C THR A 404 41.32 -20.72 27.36
#